data_AF-Q727V1-F1
#
_entry.id   AF-Q727V1-F1
#
_cell.length_a   1.000
_cell.length_b   1.000
_cell.length_c   1.000
_cell.angle_alpha   90.00
_cell.angle_beta   90.00
_cell.angle_gamma   90.00
#
_symmetry.space_group_name_H-M   'P 1'
#
loop_
_entity.id
_entity.type
_entity.pdbx_description
1 polymer ?
#
loop_
_entity_poly.entity_id
_entity_poly.type
_entity_poly.pdbx_seq_one_letter_code
_entity_poly.pdbx_strand_id
1 'polypeptide(L)'
;MTAPRHGLEMARNGTITGPPSGTAPNDAIPSMTPDKPTPLVPLTPRKGVAPLKDIMPERPDAIAPEASPHESTRNESGHDTFASTAARYNGGMSGLRDVDTPDLCDAVAQRAANLFATRQHLCAEAVLRALAEGLGGPLSPEQAAALGTPFCQGMGGAGCTCGALSGGIAGVGLYLGRRCDGASGAPGRRHARVLHDAFRRAFGATCCRVLTKNLDKAAHFAQCQHLTQEAARMAARLLLDEGVRPVNAQGLPRRPDTRLTAWRRRFTALFRRRA
;
A
#
# COMPACT_ATOMS: atom_id res chain seq x y z
N MET A 1 5.49 -64.86 47.92
CA MET A 1 6.89 -64.53 48.24
C MET A 1 6.96 -63.10 48.72
N THR A 2 7.44 -62.92 49.96
CA THR A 2 7.95 -61.69 50.62
C THR A 2 7.11 -60.40 50.69
N ALA A 3 6.56 -60.15 51.89
CA ALA A 3 6.34 -58.83 52.51
C ALA A 3 7.71 -58.28 53.07
N PRO A 4 7.90 -57.09 53.72
CA PRO A 4 6.90 -56.27 54.44
C PRO A 4 7.10 -54.71 54.53
N ARG A 5 6.07 -54.10 55.15
CA ARG A 5 5.92 -52.89 56.01
C ARG A 5 7.13 -51.97 56.35
N HIS A 6 6.86 -50.65 56.37
CA HIS A 6 7.02 -49.64 57.46
C HIS A 6 6.87 -48.23 56.84
N GLY A 7 6.36 -47.15 57.44
CA GLY A 7 5.83 -46.85 58.76
C GLY A 7 5.37 -45.37 58.79
N LEU A 8 4.31 -45.13 59.56
CA LEU A 8 3.78 -43.88 60.14
C LEU A 8 4.81 -42.78 60.44
N GLU A 9 4.49 -41.49 60.22
CA GLU A 9 4.33 -40.48 61.29
C GLU A 9 3.78 -39.13 60.78
N MET A 10 2.80 -38.57 61.50
CA MET A 10 2.36 -37.17 61.39
C MET A 10 3.00 -36.35 62.50
N ALA A 11 3.43 -35.12 62.21
CA ALA A 11 3.62 -34.09 63.23
C ALA A 11 3.23 -32.70 62.72
N ARG A 12 2.51 -31.99 63.60
CA ARG A 12 1.89 -30.67 63.45
C ARG A 12 2.84 -29.53 63.83
N ASN A 13 2.43 -28.34 63.39
CA ASN A 13 2.58 -27.01 64.00
C ASN A 13 3.93 -26.26 63.94
N GLY A 14 3.85 -25.05 63.39
CA GLY A 14 4.82 -23.96 63.53
C GLY A 14 4.31 -22.70 62.86
N THR A 15 3.56 -21.88 63.60
CA THR A 15 3.15 -20.52 63.25
C THR A 15 4.32 -19.52 63.28
N ILE A 16 4.06 -18.32 62.72
CA ILE A 16 4.79 -17.03 62.80
C ILE A 16 6.05 -16.98 61.90
N THR A 17 6.35 -16.03 61.00
CA THR A 17 6.13 -14.57 60.85
C THR A 17 6.23 -14.21 59.34
N GLY A 18 5.58 -13.14 58.84
CA GLY A 18 5.97 -12.49 57.57
C GLY A 18 6.92 -11.31 57.80
N PRO A 19 7.25 -10.47 56.79
CA PRO A 19 7.59 -10.73 55.38
C PRO A 19 9.10 -10.46 55.12
N PRO A 20 9.58 -10.41 53.86
CA PRO A 20 9.85 -9.06 53.37
C PRO A 20 9.30 -8.78 51.97
N SER A 21 8.75 -7.58 51.86
CA SER A 21 8.61 -6.81 50.64
C SER A 21 9.93 -6.78 49.86
N GLY A 22 10.03 -7.60 48.83
CA GLY A 22 11.09 -7.53 47.82
C GLY A 22 10.51 -6.91 46.56
N THR A 23 10.46 -5.58 46.51
CA THR A 23 10.44 -4.88 45.23
C THR A 23 11.65 -5.35 44.44
N ALA A 24 11.43 -6.03 43.31
CA ALA A 24 12.48 -6.24 42.33
C ALA A 24 13.15 -4.88 42.06
N PRO A 25 14.48 -4.80 42.01
CA PRO A 25 15.14 -3.56 41.65
C PRO A 25 14.59 -3.11 40.28
N ASN A 26 14.08 -1.88 40.25
CA ASN A 26 13.89 -1.13 39.02
C ASN A 26 15.27 -1.05 38.37
N ASP A 27 15.59 -2.00 37.50
CA ASP A 27 16.61 -1.79 36.49
C ASP A 27 16.08 -0.64 35.64
N ALA A 28 16.55 0.55 35.99
CA ALA A 28 16.32 1.76 35.23
C ALA A 28 16.75 1.46 33.80
N ILE A 29 15.78 1.27 32.90
CA ILE A 29 16.00 1.32 31.46
C ILE A 29 16.68 2.67 31.24
N PRO A 30 17.94 2.72 30.79
CA PRO A 30 18.60 3.98 30.51
C PRO A 30 17.70 4.77 29.55
N SER A 31 17.40 6.02 29.89
CA SER A 31 16.62 6.89 29.01
C SER A 31 17.27 6.86 27.63
N MET A 32 16.62 6.23 26.65
CA MET A 32 17.11 6.24 25.29
C MET A 32 17.00 7.67 24.79
N THR A 33 18.12 8.37 24.82
CA THR A 33 18.31 9.59 24.05
C THR A 33 17.95 9.27 22.60
N PRO A 34 17.23 10.15 21.89
CA PRO A 34 16.90 9.90 20.49
C PRO A 34 18.20 9.60 19.74
N ASP A 35 18.28 8.39 19.16
CA ASP A 35 19.42 7.99 18.34
C ASP A 35 19.61 9.07 17.28
N LYS A 36 20.82 9.65 17.24
CA LYS A 36 21.21 10.55 16.16
C LYS A 36 20.92 9.82 14.85
N PRO A 37 20.28 10.46 13.86
CA PRO A 37 19.99 9.81 12.59
C PRO A 37 21.30 9.26 12.04
N THR A 38 21.39 7.92 11.98
CA THR A 38 22.57 7.25 11.43
C THR A 38 22.72 7.76 10.00
N PRO A 39 23.87 8.36 9.63
CA PRO A 39 24.08 8.78 8.26
C PRO A 39 23.85 7.59 7.35
N LEU A 40 23.00 7.76 6.34
CA LEU A 40 22.82 6.74 5.30
C LEU A 40 24.20 6.48 4.70
N VAL A 41 24.82 5.36 5.07
CA VAL A 41 26.06 4.92 4.47
C VAL A 41 25.74 4.68 2.99
N PRO A 42 26.40 5.37 2.04
CA PRO A 42 26.19 5.10 0.63
C PRO A 42 26.43 3.61 0.40
N LEU A 43 25.42 2.90 -0.14
CA LEU A 43 25.58 1.51 -0.53
C LEU A 43 26.70 1.45 -1.56
N THR A 44 27.90 1.02 -1.14
CA THR A 44 29.00 0.80 -2.06
C THR A 44 28.63 -0.39 -2.94
N PRO A 45 28.76 -0.27 -4.28
CA PRO A 45 28.54 -1.41 -5.16
C PRO A 45 29.42 -2.58 -4.70
N ARG A 46 28.84 -3.77 -4.53
CA ARG A 46 29.62 -4.98 -4.22
C ARG A 46 30.71 -5.12 -5.30
N LYS A 47 31.98 -5.11 -4.89
CA LYS A 47 33.11 -5.35 -5.81
C LYS A 47 32.86 -6.65 -6.59
N GLY A 48 32.96 -6.58 -7.91
CA GLY A 48 32.77 -7.74 -8.80
C GLY A 48 31.35 -8.02 -9.27
N VAL A 49 30.34 -7.23 -8.84
CA VAL A 49 28.98 -7.30 -9.42
C VAL A 49 28.86 -6.19 -10.45
N ALA A 50 28.81 -6.54 -11.73
CA ALA A 50 28.52 -5.55 -12.77
C ALA A 50 27.14 -4.91 -12.50
N PRO A 51 26.98 -3.59 -12.71
CA PRO A 51 25.69 -2.93 -12.57
C PRO A 51 24.62 -3.68 -13.37
N LEU A 52 23.40 -3.83 -12.83
CA LEU A 52 22.33 -4.60 -13.47
C LEU A 52 22.11 -4.16 -14.95
N LYS A 53 22.23 -2.86 -15.22
CA LYS A 53 22.16 -2.26 -16.56
C LYS A 53 23.22 -2.78 -17.55
N ASP A 54 24.36 -3.25 -17.07
CA ASP A 54 25.51 -3.67 -17.88
C ASP A 54 25.48 -5.19 -18.15
N ILE A 55 24.56 -5.93 -17.52
CA ILE A 55 24.34 -7.38 -17.72
C ILE A 55 23.02 -7.65 -18.46
N MET A 56 22.09 -6.69 -18.48
CA MET A 56 20.85 -6.84 -19.23
C MET A 56 21.10 -6.55 -20.72
N PRO A 57 20.62 -7.40 -21.65
CA PRO A 57 20.61 -7.03 -23.05
C PRO A 57 19.77 -5.76 -23.22
N GLU A 58 20.20 -4.87 -24.13
CA GLU A 58 19.38 -3.71 -24.50
C GLU A 58 17.98 -4.21 -24.84
N ARG A 59 16.96 -3.61 -24.23
CA ARG A 59 15.58 -3.91 -24.65
C ARG A 59 15.51 -3.55 -26.12
N PRO A 60 15.07 -4.46 -27.02
CA PRO A 60 14.73 -4.04 -28.36
C PRO A 60 13.75 -2.87 -28.24
N ASP A 61 13.99 -1.81 -29.01
CA ASP A 61 13.09 -0.66 -29.12
C ASP A 61 11.65 -1.16 -29.16
N ALA A 62 10.76 -0.50 -28.40
CA ALA A 62 9.38 -0.91 -28.15
C ALA A 62 8.77 -1.65 -29.36
N ILE A 63 8.77 -2.98 -29.28
CA ILE A 63 8.31 -3.86 -30.35
C ILE A 63 6.87 -3.47 -30.69
N ALA A 64 6.64 -3.12 -31.96
CA ALA A 64 5.31 -2.89 -32.53
C ALA A 64 4.41 -4.11 -32.23
N PRO A 65 3.09 -3.92 -32.04
CA PRO A 65 2.24 -4.93 -31.43
C PRO A 65 2.10 -6.18 -32.33
N GLU A 66 2.94 -7.19 -32.11
CA GLU A 66 2.69 -8.53 -32.64
C GLU A 66 1.57 -9.19 -31.83
N ALA A 67 0.58 -9.73 -32.54
CA ALA A 67 -0.51 -10.49 -31.98
C ALA A 67 0.02 -11.81 -31.42
N SER A 68 -0.18 -12.06 -30.12
CA SER A 68 0.13 -13.34 -29.51
C SER A 68 -1.16 -14.12 -29.19
N PRO A 69 -1.21 -15.42 -29.54
CA PRO A 69 -2.41 -16.25 -29.43
C PRO A 69 -2.45 -16.94 -28.08
N HIS A 70 -3.38 -16.56 -27.21
CA HIS A 70 -3.76 -17.41 -26.08
C HIS A 70 -5.27 -17.39 -25.88
N GLU A 71 -5.86 -18.45 -26.42
CA GLU A 71 -7.25 -18.86 -26.29
C GLU A 71 -7.52 -19.41 -24.88
N SER A 72 -8.66 -19.03 -24.33
CA SER A 72 -9.10 -19.44 -22.99
C SER A 72 -9.61 -20.87 -22.99
N THR A 73 -9.10 -21.73 -22.10
CA THR A 73 -9.76 -23.00 -21.81
C THR A 73 -10.71 -22.82 -20.62
N ARG A 74 -12.02 -22.91 -20.89
CA ARG A 74 -13.08 -23.06 -19.88
C ARG A 74 -13.26 -24.56 -19.60
N ASN A 75 -13.59 -24.93 -18.36
CA ASN A 75 -14.06 -26.28 -18.03
C ASN A 75 -15.58 -26.28 -17.72
N GLU A 76 -16.19 -27.44 -17.88
CA GLU A 76 -17.64 -27.64 -18.11
C GLU A 76 -18.54 -27.62 -16.85
N SER A 77 -18.12 -27.02 -15.74
CA SER A 77 -18.92 -27.06 -14.48
C SER A 77 -19.42 -25.71 -13.97
N GLY A 78 -19.27 -24.61 -14.72
CA GLY A 78 -20.14 -23.42 -14.62
C GLY A 78 -20.23 -22.69 -13.27
N HIS A 79 -19.43 -23.01 -12.26
CA HIS A 79 -19.49 -22.38 -10.95
C HIS A 79 -18.13 -21.82 -10.52
N ASP A 80 -18.04 -20.49 -10.47
CA ASP A 80 -16.92 -19.76 -9.89
C ASP A 80 -16.92 -19.96 -8.36
N THR A 81 -16.02 -20.81 -7.86
CA THR A 81 -15.83 -21.04 -6.41
C THR A 81 -15.28 -19.81 -5.66
N PHE A 82 -15.04 -18.70 -6.36
CA PHE A 82 -14.57 -17.44 -5.79
C PHE A 82 -15.70 -16.49 -5.35
N ALA A 83 -16.96 -16.78 -5.73
CA ALA A 83 -18.11 -15.92 -5.42
C ALA A 83 -18.63 -16.05 -3.97
N SER A 84 -18.24 -17.08 -3.22
CA SER A 84 -18.88 -17.40 -1.92
C SER A 84 -18.37 -16.57 -0.72
N THR A 85 -17.24 -15.86 -0.84
CA THR A 85 -16.70 -15.07 0.29
C THR A 85 -17.20 -13.62 0.31
N ALA A 86 -17.71 -13.10 -0.81
CA ALA A 86 -18.22 -11.73 -0.90
C ALA A 86 -19.60 -11.54 -0.24
N ALA A 87 -20.33 -12.63 0.02
CA ALA A 87 -21.73 -12.60 0.46
C ALA A 87 -21.96 -12.44 1.98
N ARG A 88 -20.92 -12.18 2.79
CA ARG A 88 -21.04 -12.19 4.27
C ARG A 88 -20.90 -10.84 4.99
N TYR A 89 -20.81 -9.70 4.29
CA TYR A 89 -20.71 -8.41 4.97
C TYR A 89 -22.09 -7.76 5.17
N ASN A 90 -22.85 -8.27 6.15
CA ASN A 90 -24.09 -7.68 6.68
C ASN A 90 -23.86 -7.25 8.13
N GLY A 91 -23.65 -5.96 8.39
CA GLY A 91 -23.43 -5.45 9.75
C GLY A 91 -23.56 -3.94 9.89
N GLY A 92 -24.78 -3.47 10.17
CA GLY A 92 -25.12 -2.35 11.07
C GLY A 92 -24.44 -0.99 10.87
N MET A 93 -25.08 -0.11 10.08
CA MET A 93 -24.85 1.35 10.12
C MET A 93 -25.72 1.98 11.22
N SER A 94 -25.17 2.22 12.41
CA SER A 94 -25.80 3.14 13.35
C SER A 94 -24.77 3.86 14.23
N GLY A 95 -24.55 5.14 13.93
CA GLY A 95 -24.04 6.12 14.88
C GLY A 95 -22.62 6.65 14.62
N LEU A 96 -22.47 7.57 13.66
CA LEU A 96 -21.45 8.63 13.71
C LEU A 96 -21.83 9.77 12.73
N ARG A 97 -22.20 10.93 13.26
CA ARG A 97 -22.33 12.23 12.58
C ARG A 97 -21.02 12.98 12.86
N ASP A 98 -20.25 13.62 11.98
CA ASP A 98 -20.40 14.07 10.59
C ASP A 98 -19.01 14.15 9.89
N VAL A 99 -18.59 13.09 9.19
CA VAL A 99 -17.65 13.16 8.06
C VAL A 99 -18.14 12.11 7.07
N ASP A 100 -18.87 12.54 6.06
CA ASP A 100 -19.42 11.64 5.06
C ASP A 100 -18.28 10.87 4.37
N THR A 101 -18.10 9.61 4.78
CA THR A 101 -17.10 8.66 4.27
C THR A 101 -17.18 8.44 2.74
N PRO A 102 -18.35 8.56 2.07
CA PRO A 102 -18.43 8.61 0.61
C PRO A 102 -17.66 9.78 -0.02
N ASP A 103 -17.69 10.96 0.61
CA ASP A 103 -17.10 12.18 0.06
C ASP A 103 -15.56 12.12 0.05
N LEU A 104 -14.95 11.52 1.08
CA LEU A 104 -13.49 11.39 1.12
C LEU A 104 -12.95 10.46 0.03
N CYS A 105 -13.65 9.35 -0.27
CA CYS A 105 -13.27 8.45 -1.35
C CYS A 105 -13.28 9.19 -2.69
N ASP A 106 -14.32 9.99 -2.93
CA ASP A 106 -14.46 10.80 -4.14
C ASP A 106 -13.44 11.94 -4.20
N ALA A 107 -13.15 12.60 -3.08
CA ALA A 107 -12.13 13.64 -3.01
C ALA A 107 -10.73 13.09 -3.31
N VAL A 108 -10.37 11.92 -2.77
CA VAL A 108 -9.11 11.23 -3.09
C VAL A 108 -9.06 10.83 -4.57
N ALA A 109 -10.16 10.32 -5.11
CA ALA A 109 -10.26 9.93 -6.51
C ALA A 109 -10.08 11.12 -7.46
N GLN A 110 -10.81 12.21 -7.22
CA GLN A 110 -10.71 13.46 -7.97
C GLN A 110 -9.32 14.07 -7.86
N ARG A 111 -8.71 13.99 -6.68
CA ARG A 111 -7.34 14.46 -6.46
C ARG A 111 -6.34 13.68 -7.31
N ALA A 112 -6.39 12.35 -7.30
CA ALA A 112 -5.53 11.51 -8.10
C ALA A 112 -5.72 11.79 -9.60
N ALA A 113 -6.97 11.92 -10.05
CA ALA A 113 -7.31 12.27 -11.44
C ALA A 113 -6.74 13.64 -11.84
N ASN A 114 -6.86 14.65 -10.97
CA ASN A 114 -6.36 16.00 -11.21
C ASN A 114 -4.82 16.05 -11.30
N LEU A 115 -4.11 15.35 -10.40
CA LEU A 115 -2.65 15.24 -10.42
C LEU A 115 -2.15 14.61 -11.73
N PHE A 116 -2.84 13.59 -12.23
CA PHE A 116 -2.56 12.96 -13.52
C PHE A 116 -2.88 13.89 -14.69
N ALA A 117 -4.09 14.46 -14.72
CA ALA A 117 -4.57 15.33 -15.80
C ALA A 117 -3.69 16.58 -16.00
N THR A 118 -3.15 17.12 -14.91
CA THR A 118 -2.23 18.27 -14.92
C THR A 118 -0.77 17.89 -15.22
N ARG A 119 -0.47 16.60 -15.38
CA ARG A 119 0.88 16.05 -15.62
C ARG A 119 1.89 16.40 -14.53
N GLN A 120 1.42 16.58 -13.31
CA GLN A 120 2.28 16.71 -12.13
C GLN A 120 2.82 15.35 -11.70
N HIS A 121 1.98 14.32 -11.83
CA HIS A 121 2.30 12.94 -11.49
C HIS A 121 1.79 11.97 -12.54
N LEU A 122 2.46 10.82 -12.65
CA LEU A 122 1.96 9.67 -13.40
C LEU A 122 1.04 8.81 -12.52
N CYS A 123 0.45 7.75 -13.09
CA CYS A 123 -0.67 7.04 -12.49
C CYS A 123 -0.43 6.53 -11.05
N ALA A 124 0.67 5.81 -10.80
CA ALA A 124 0.97 5.28 -9.48
C ALA A 124 1.33 6.38 -8.46
N GLU A 125 2.11 7.36 -8.90
CA GLU A 125 2.49 8.54 -8.11
C GLU A 125 1.26 9.32 -7.65
N ALA A 126 0.31 9.55 -8.55
CA ALA A 126 -0.90 10.30 -8.29
C ALA A 126 -1.81 9.59 -7.27
N VAL A 127 -1.96 8.26 -7.37
CA VAL A 127 -2.74 7.47 -6.40
C VAL A 127 -2.10 7.53 -5.01
N LEU A 128 -0.80 7.26 -4.90
CA LEU A 128 -0.11 7.27 -3.60
C LEU A 128 -0.07 8.68 -2.98
N ARG A 129 0.16 9.70 -3.80
CA ARG A 129 0.10 11.11 -3.38
C ARG A 129 -1.27 11.45 -2.80
N ALA A 130 -2.34 11.12 -3.52
CA ALA A 130 -3.70 11.44 -3.10
C ALA A 130 -4.12 10.69 -1.84
N LEU A 131 -3.73 9.42 -1.69
CA LEU A 131 -3.97 8.65 -0.48
C LEU A 131 -3.24 9.27 0.73
N ALA A 132 -1.97 9.62 0.58
CA ALA A 132 -1.19 10.27 1.63
C ALA A 132 -1.73 11.66 2.00
N GLU A 133 -2.17 12.46 1.02
CA GLU A 133 -2.84 13.74 1.27
C GLU A 133 -4.20 13.55 1.97
N GLY A 134 -5.00 12.56 1.57
CA GLY A 134 -6.33 12.34 2.12
C GLY A 134 -6.36 11.69 3.50
N LEU A 135 -5.49 10.71 3.75
CA LEU A 135 -5.51 9.91 4.97
C LEU A 135 -4.42 10.30 5.97
N GLY A 136 -3.40 11.06 5.54
CA GLY A 136 -2.13 11.14 6.28
C GLY A 136 -1.39 9.81 6.20
N GLY A 137 -0.40 9.57 7.04
CA GLY A 137 0.29 8.27 7.08
C GLY A 137 1.79 8.39 7.40
N PRO A 138 2.52 7.26 7.32
CA PRO A 138 3.92 7.20 7.72
C PRO A 138 4.87 7.88 6.72
N LEU A 139 4.44 8.09 5.48
CA LEU A 139 5.21 8.79 4.45
C LEU A 139 4.60 10.15 4.16
N SER A 140 5.45 11.16 3.94
CA SER A 140 4.98 12.43 3.40
C SER A 140 4.35 12.21 2.02
N PRO A 141 3.42 13.08 1.58
CA PRO A 141 2.85 13.01 0.24
C PRO A 141 3.92 12.98 -0.89
N GLU A 142 5.07 13.64 -0.72
CA GLU A 142 6.19 13.60 -1.66
C GLU A 142 6.88 12.24 -1.66
N GLN A 143 7.13 11.68 -0.48
CA GLN A 143 7.74 10.35 -0.33
C GLN A 143 6.83 9.25 -0.87
N ALA A 144 5.52 9.35 -0.63
CA ALA A 144 4.52 8.44 -1.18
C ALA A 144 4.47 8.51 -2.72
N ALA A 145 4.51 9.71 -3.29
CA ALA A 145 4.61 9.87 -4.74
C ALA A 145 5.91 9.23 -5.28
N ALA A 146 7.06 9.51 -4.65
CA ALA A 146 8.35 8.95 -5.04
C ALA A 146 8.39 7.41 -4.99
N LEU A 147 7.73 6.80 -3.99
CA LEU A 147 7.54 5.34 -3.92
C LEU A 147 6.78 4.80 -5.15
N GLY A 148 5.84 5.58 -5.69
CA GLY A 148 5.04 5.22 -6.86
C GLY A 148 5.77 5.30 -8.19
N THR A 149 6.79 6.15 -8.31
CA THR A 149 7.48 6.43 -9.58
C THR A 149 7.90 5.16 -10.35
N PRO A 150 8.54 4.14 -9.74
CA PRO A 150 8.97 2.95 -10.46
C PRO A 150 7.81 2.16 -11.09
N PHE A 151 6.60 2.28 -10.54
CA PHE A 151 5.41 1.53 -10.97
C PHE A 151 4.70 2.18 -12.15
N CYS A 152 5.02 3.44 -12.45
CA CYS A 152 4.42 4.17 -13.55
C CYS A 152 4.76 3.55 -14.90
N GLN A 153 3.87 3.76 -15.88
CA GLN A 153 3.93 3.10 -17.19
C GLN A 153 4.00 1.56 -17.07
N GLY A 154 3.37 1.05 -16.01
CA GLY A 154 3.20 -0.37 -15.74
C GLY A 154 4.40 -1.07 -15.11
N MET A 155 5.31 -0.34 -14.48
CA MET A 155 6.68 -0.74 -14.09
C MET A 155 7.71 -0.38 -15.16
N GLY A 156 8.02 0.92 -15.25
CA GLY A 156 9.12 1.43 -16.06
C GLY A 156 9.00 1.14 -17.56
N GLY A 157 7.78 1.18 -18.11
CA GLY A 157 7.53 0.99 -19.54
C GLY A 157 7.53 -0.48 -19.99
N ALA A 158 7.65 -1.45 -19.07
CA ALA A 158 7.58 -2.87 -19.42
C ALA A 158 6.18 -3.31 -19.93
N GLY A 159 5.14 -2.51 -19.66
CA GLY A 159 3.75 -2.83 -20.01
C GLY A 159 3.10 -3.88 -19.11
N CYS A 160 3.70 -4.17 -17.95
CA CYS A 160 3.22 -5.15 -16.97
C CYS A 160 2.10 -4.57 -16.10
N THR A 161 2.01 -4.92 -14.82
CA THR A 161 0.90 -4.53 -13.93
C THR A 161 0.61 -3.03 -13.96
N CYS A 162 -0.67 -2.66 -14.09
CA CYS A 162 -1.13 -1.28 -14.10
C CYS A 162 -0.52 -0.48 -12.94
N GLY A 163 0.06 0.68 -13.26
CA GLY A 163 0.69 1.55 -12.25
C GLY A 163 -0.32 2.06 -11.23
N ALA A 164 -1.53 2.45 -11.65
CA ALA A 164 -2.58 2.92 -10.74
C ALA A 164 -2.96 1.85 -9.71
N LEU A 165 -3.20 0.61 -10.17
CA LEU A 165 -3.49 -0.52 -9.28
C LEU A 165 -2.31 -0.81 -8.34
N SER A 166 -1.08 -0.82 -8.86
CA SER A 166 0.12 -1.06 -8.06
C SER A 166 0.31 0.01 -6.98
N GLY A 167 0.04 1.29 -7.31
CA GLY A 167 0.03 2.39 -6.35
C GLY A 167 -1.05 2.22 -5.28
N GLY A 168 -2.25 1.79 -5.65
CA GLY A 168 -3.32 1.50 -4.69
C GLY A 168 -2.94 0.37 -3.73
N ILE A 169 -2.41 -0.75 -4.25
CA ILE A 169 -1.95 -1.89 -3.43
C ILE A 169 -0.78 -1.49 -2.52
N ALA A 170 0.18 -0.71 -3.03
CA ALA A 170 1.27 -0.16 -2.22
C ALA A 170 0.73 0.72 -1.10
N GLY A 171 -0.26 1.58 -1.39
CA GLY A 171 -0.97 2.38 -0.41
C GLY A 171 -1.59 1.51 0.68
N VAL A 172 -2.36 0.48 0.31
CA VAL A 172 -2.90 -0.51 1.25
C VAL A 172 -1.82 -1.13 2.13
N GLY A 173 -0.67 -1.48 1.56
CA GLY A 173 0.47 -1.99 2.31
C GLY A 173 1.06 -1.00 3.32
N LEU A 174 1.04 0.31 3.03
CA LEU A 174 1.53 1.34 3.95
C LEU A 174 0.67 1.46 5.22
N TYR A 175 -0.66 1.26 5.13
CA TYR A 175 -1.56 1.41 6.27
C TYR A 175 -1.92 0.07 6.95
N LEU A 176 -2.06 -1.00 6.16
CA LEU A 176 -2.57 -2.32 6.61
C LEU A 176 -1.55 -3.45 6.42
N GLY A 177 -0.30 -3.11 6.11
CA GLY A 177 0.79 -4.06 5.97
C GLY A 177 1.23 -4.70 7.29
N ARG A 178 2.37 -5.40 7.25
CA ARG A 178 2.98 -5.94 8.48
C ARG A 178 3.32 -4.80 9.43
N ARG A 179 3.01 -4.99 10.71
CA ARG A 179 3.27 -3.99 11.77
C ARG A 179 4.70 -4.05 12.31
N CYS A 180 5.29 -5.23 12.33
CA CYS A 180 6.66 -5.47 12.78
C CYS A 180 7.21 -6.74 12.14
N ASP A 181 8.52 -6.95 12.32
CA ASP A 181 9.19 -8.16 11.87
C ASP A 181 8.62 -9.40 12.55
N GLY A 182 8.50 -10.49 11.79
CA GLY A 182 7.87 -11.73 12.25
C GLY A 182 6.34 -11.72 12.31
N ALA A 183 5.68 -10.56 12.25
CA ALA A 183 4.22 -10.50 12.18
C ALA A 183 3.66 -11.09 10.88
N SER A 184 2.48 -11.72 10.96
CA SER A 184 1.83 -12.29 9.79
C SER A 184 1.48 -11.22 8.76
N GLY A 185 1.98 -11.38 7.53
CA GLY A 185 1.59 -10.55 6.38
C GLY A 185 0.29 -11.01 5.69
N ALA A 186 -0.40 -12.03 6.22
CA ALA A 186 -1.58 -12.59 5.58
C ALA A 186 -2.75 -11.61 5.46
N PRO A 187 -3.07 -10.75 6.46
CA PRO A 187 -4.11 -9.73 6.32
C PRO A 187 -3.83 -8.78 5.16
N GLY A 188 -2.66 -8.13 5.13
CA GLY A 188 -2.30 -7.20 4.05
C GLY A 188 -2.32 -7.86 2.65
N ARG A 189 -1.94 -9.14 2.53
CA ARG A 189 -2.10 -9.89 1.26
C ARG A 189 -3.56 -10.11 0.87
N ARG A 190 -4.45 -10.33 1.83
CA ARG A 190 -5.90 -10.44 1.57
C ARG A 190 -6.47 -9.11 1.10
N HIS A 191 -6.13 -7.99 1.74
CA HIS A 191 -6.55 -6.66 1.30
C HIS A 191 -6.04 -6.33 -0.11
N ALA A 192 -4.78 -6.66 -0.41
CA ALA A 192 -4.24 -6.52 -1.77
C ALA A 192 -5.04 -7.34 -2.80
N ARG A 193 -5.46 -8.56 -2.44
CA ARG A 193 -6.30 -9.38 -3.31
C ARG A 193 -7.70 -8.80 -3.50
N VAL A 194 -8.34 -8.29 -2.45
CA VAL A 194 -9.65 -7.63 -2.56
C VAL A 194 -9.58 -6.46 -3.55
N LEU A 195 -8.56 -5.60 -3.43
CA LEU A 195 -8.35 -4.47 -4.33
C LEU A 195 -8.05 -4.93 -5.77
N HIS A 196 -7.16 -5.92 -5.94
CA HIS A 196 -6.86 -6.53 -7.23
C HIS A 196 -8.12 -7.06 -7.93
N ASP A 197 -8.90 -7.87 -7.22
CA ASP A 197 -10.07 -8.54 -7.79
C ASP A 197 -11.19 -7.52 -8.09
N ALA A 198 -11.36 -6.49 -7.26
CA ALA A 198 -12.27 -5.37 -7.54
C ALA A 198 -11.87 -4.61 -8.80
N PHE A 199 -10.58 -4.25 -8.93
CA PHE A 199 -10.06 -3.56 -10.11
C PHE A 199 -10.22 -4.42 -11.37
N ARG A 200 -9.86 -5.71 -11.30
CA ARG A 200 -10.00 -6.64 -12.44
C ARG A 200 -11.46 -6.79 -12.85
N ARG A 201 -12.40 -6.86 -11.89
CA ARG A 201 -13.83 -6.91 -12.21
C ARG A 201 -14.32 -5.65 -12.93
N ALA A 202 -13.84 -4.48 -12.51
CA ALA A 202 -14.24 -3.20 -13.12
C ALA A 202 -13.66 -2.99 -14.53
N PHE A 203 -12.42 -3.44 -14.77
CA PHE A 203 -11.68 -3.10 -16.00
C PHE A 203 -11.32 -4.29 -16.90
N GLY A 204 -11.67 -5.51 -16.50
CA GLY A 204 -11.41 -6.75 -17.25
C GLY A 204 -9.96 -7.27 -17.17
N ALA A 205 -8.98 -6.43 -16.84
CA ALA A 205 -7.57 -6.81 -16.74
C ALA A 205 -6.81 -6.01 -15.67
N THR A 206 -5.61 -6.48 -15.34
CA THR A 206 -4.66 -5.77 -14.47
C THR A 206 -3.34 -5.43 -15.16
N CYS A 207 -3.09 -6.02 -16.34
CA CYS A 207 -1.93 -5.74 -17.18
C CYS A 207 -2.11 -4.41 -17.92
N CYS A 208 -1.18 -3.48 -17.75
CA CYS A 208 -1.18 -2.15 -18.36
C CYS A 208 -1.24 -2.22 -19.88
N ARG A 209 -0.48 -3.14 -20.50
CA ARG A 209 -0.50 -3.33 -21.96
C ARG A 209 -1.88 -3.76 -22.45
N VAL A 210 -2.58 -4.63 -21.72
CA VAL A 210 -3.94 -5.07 -22.08
C VAL A 210 -4.93 -3.92 -21.92
N LEU A 211 -4.86 -3.20 -20.80
CA LEU A 211 -5.77 -2.09 -20.47
C LEU A 211 -5.66 -0.89 -21.41
N THR A 212 -4.53 -0.76 -22.11
CA THR A 212 -4.24 0.37 -23.02
C THR A 212 -4.08 -0.06 -24.47
N LYS A 213 -4.41 -1.31 -24.79
CA LYS A 213 -4.28 -1.88 -26.13
C LYS A 213 -5.20 -1.14 -27.12
N ASN A 214 -4.69 -0.88 -28.33
CA ASN A 214 -5.45 -0.28 -29.44
C ASN A 214 -6.07 1.09 -29.16
N LEU A 215 -5.51 1.84 -28.20
CA LEU A 215 -5.93 3.22 -27.93
C LEU A 215 -4.98 4.21 -28.61
N ASP A 216 -5.53 5.27 -29.20
CA ASP A 216 -4.73 6.42 -29.61
C ASP A 216 -4.17 7.18 -28.39
N LYS A 217 -3.32 8.19 -28.62
CA LYS A 217 -2.67 8.94 -27.53
C LYS A 217 -3.66 9.64 -26.60
N ALA A 218 -4.74 10.20 -27.12
CA ALA A 218 -5.73 10.93 -26.33
C ALA A 218 -6.60 9.96 -25.52
N ALA A 219 -7.08 8.88 -26.16
CA ALA A 219 -7.84 7.81 -25.53
C ALA A 219 -7.00 7.09 -24.46
N HIS A 220 -5.73 6.81 -24.73
CA HIS A 220 -4.79 6.24 -23.75
C HIS A 220 -4.67 7.15 -22.53
N PHE A 221 -4.46 8.46 -22.73
CA PHE A 221 -4.35 9.41 -21.63
C PHE A 221 -5.62 9.46 -20.78
N ALA A 222 -6.80 9.53 -21.43
CA ALA A 222 -8.09 9.51 -20.74
C ALA A 222 -8.33 8.19 -19.97
N GLN A 223 -7.99 7.06 -20.58
CA GLN A 223 -8.07 5.74 -19.93
C GLN A 223 -7.16 5.69 -18.70
N CYS A 224 -5.91 6.10 -18.81
CA CYS A 224 -4.99 6.13 -17.66
C CYS A 224 -5.44 7.11 -16.57
N GLN A 225 -6.04 8.24 -16.92
CA GLN A 225 -6.66 9.16 -15.95
C GLN A 225 -7.81 8.48 -15.21
N HIS A 226 -8.71 7.79 -15.92
CA HIS A 226 -9.84 7.07 -15.34
C HIS A 226 -9.39 5.92 -14.43
N LEU A 227 -8.44 5.09 -14.88
CA LEU A 227 -7.85 4.02 -14.07
C LEU A 227 -7.19 4.56 -12.80
N THR A 228 -6.53 5.72 -12.90
CA THR A 228 -5.91 6.42 -11.75
C THR A 228 -6.96 6.86 -10.74
N GLN A 229 -8.05 7.47 -11.21
CA GLN A 229 -9.17 7.90 -10.37
C GLN A 229 -9.79 6.72 -9.61
N GLU A 230 -10.17 5.65 -10.33
CA GLU A 230 -10.89 4.53 -9.72
C GLU A 230 -10.00 3.68 -8.83
N ALA A 231 -8.73 3.47 -9.18
CA ALA A 231 -7.80 2.77 -8.29
C ALA A 231 -7.64 3.51 -6.95
N ALA A 232 -7.56 4.84 -6.99
CA ALA A 232 -7.48 5.66 -5.79
C ALA A 232 -8.77 5.58 -4.97
N ARG A 233 -9.95 5.64 -5.61
CA ARG A 233 -11.25 5.46 -4.95
C ARG A 233 -11.34 4.11 -4.24
N MET A 234 -11.04 3.02 -4.97
CA MET A 234 -11.13 1.65 -4.44
C MET A 234 -10.17 1.44 -3.27
N ALA A 235 -8.94 1.95 -3.37
CA ALA A 235 -7.96 1.86 -2.29
C ALA A 235 -8.40 2.67 -1.07
N ALA A 236 -8.85 3.91 -1.24
CA ALA A 236 -9.36 4.73 -0.15
C ALA A 236 -10.56 4.07 0.54
N ARG A 237 -11.51 3.54 -0.25
CA ARG A 237 -12.67 2.84 0.27
C ARG A 237 -12.29 1.64 1.12
N LEU A 238 -11.40 0.78 0.60
CA LEU A 238 -10.89 -0.38 1.34
C LEU A 238 -10.26 0.02 2.66
N LEU A 239 -9.41 1.06 2.65
CA LEU A 239 -8.75 1.56 3.85
C LEU A 239 -9.76 2.06 4.89
N LEU A 240 -10.77 2.82 4.46
CA LEU A 240 -11.81 3.34 5.34
C LEU A 240 -12.71 2.23 5.90
N ASP A 241 -13.07 1.24 5.08
CA ASP A 241 -13.86 0.08 5.52
C ASP A 241 -13.09 -0.74 6.59
N GLU A 242 -11.76 -0.79 6.51
CA GLU A 242 -10.88 -1.46 7.48
C GLU A 242 -10.52 -0.60 8.70
N GLY A 243 -11.17 0.55 8.87
CA GLY A 243 -11.00 1.38 10.06
C GLY A 243 -9.85 2.40 9.99
N VAL A 244 -9.15 2.52 8.87
CA VAL A 244 -8.20 3.63 8.68
C VAL A 244 -9.01 4.92 8.65
N ARG A 245 -8.55 5.94 9.37
CA ARG A 245 -9.21 7.24 9.45
C ARG A 245 -8.21 8.34 9.10
N PRO A 246 -8.66 9.42 8.46
CA PRO A 246 -7.78 10.55 8.13
C PRO A 246 -7.24 11.16 9.42
N VAL A 247 -5.93 11.36 9.48
CA VAL A 247 -5.28 11.91 10.68
C VAL A 247 -5.51 13.43 10.79
N ASN A 248 -5.70 14.14 9.66
CA ASN A 248 -6.01 15.57 9.59
C ASN A 248 -7.01 15.88 8.45
N ALA A 249 -8.09 16.61 8.73
CA ALA A 249 -9.13 16.97 7.74
C ALA A 249 -8.67 17.99 6.66
N GLN A 250 -7.45 18.50 6.75
CA GLN A 250 -6.91 19.58 5.90
C GLN A 250 -6.00 19.11 4.75
N GLY A 251 -5.77 17.80 4.59
CA GLY A 251 -4.71 17.30 3.71
C GLY A 251 -5.01 17.36 2.20
N LEU A 252 -6.28 17.37 1.79
CA LEU A 252 -6.66 17.54 0.38
C LEU A 252 -6.88 19.02 0.03
N PRO A 253 -6.34 19.51 -1.11
CA PRO A 253 -6.54 20.89 -1.51
C PRO A 253 -8.00 21.15 -1.91
N ARG A 254 -8.57 22.25 -1.40
CA ARG A 254 -9.96 22.68 -1.69
C ARG A 254 -10.19 23.08 -3.15
N ARG A 255 -9.14 23.34 -3.92
CA ARG A 255 -9.23 23.71 -5.34
C ARG A 255 -8.38 22.77 -6.18
N PRO A 256 -8.87 22.34 -7.35
CA PRO A 256 -8.08 21.50 -8.25
C PRO A 256 -6.87 22.28 -8.75
N ASP A 257 -5.76 21.57 -8.96
CA ASP A 257 -4.60 22.15 -9.60
C ASP A 257 -4.92 22.49 -11.06
N THR A 258 -4.29 23.55 -11.54
CA THR A 258 -4.34 23.97 -12.94
C THR A 258 -3.01 23.66 -13.61
N ARG A 259 -2.96 23.74 -14.95
CA ARG A 259 -1.68 23.67 -15.67
C ARG A 259 -0.71 24.77 -15.23
N LEU A 260 -1.21 25.94 -14.81
CA LEU A 260 -0.41 27.03 -14.30
C LEU A 260 0.22 26.69 -12.94
N THR A 261 -0.55 26.10 -12.02
CA THR A 261 0.01 25.69 -10.72
C THR A 261 1.05 24.58 -10.88
N ALA A 262 0.78 23.62 -11.78
CA ALA A 262 1.75 22.59 -12.15
C ALA A 262 3.04 23.19 -12.74
N TRP A 263 2.90 24.15 -13.65
CA TRP A 263 4.05 24.84 -14.25
C TRP A 263 4.86 25.61 -13.21
N ARG A 264 4.20 26.36 -12.31
CA ARG A 264 4.87 27.06 -11.20
C ARG A 264 5.64 26.10 -10.31
N ARG A 265 5.05 24.97 -9.92
CA ARG A 265 5.72 23.94 -9.10
C ARG A 265 6.94 23.36 -9.80
N ARG A 266 6.83 23.05 -11.10
CA ARG A 266 7.98 22.60 -11.92
C ARG A 266 9.07 23.65 -11.96
N PHE A 267 8.72 24.92 -12.16
CA PHE A 267 9.67 26.02 -12.18
C PHE A 267 10.39 26.13 -10.83
N THR A 268 9.68 26.15 -9.71
CA THR A 268 10.29 26.19 -8.36
C THR A 268 11.20 24.98 -8.10
N ALA A 269 10.84 23.79 -8.57
CA ALA A 269 11.67 22.59 -8.41
C ALA A 269 13.02 22.69 -9.14
N LEU A 270 13.08 23.37 -10.28
CA LEU A 270 14.34 23.61 -11.01
C LEU A 270 15.33 24.45 -10.19
N PHE A 271 14.83 25.41 -9.40
CA PHE A 271 15.68 26.21 -8.51
C PHE A 271 16.11 25.43 -7.26
N ARG A 272 15.26 24.55 -6.72
CA ARG A 272 15.61 23.69 -5.57
C ARG A 272 16.67 22.63 -5.88
N ARG A 273 16.86 22.24 -7.15
CA ARG A 273 17.92 21.28 -7.55
C ARG A 273 19.29 21.94 -7.77
N ARG A 274 19.35 23.28 -7.75
CA ARG A 274 20.58 24.07 -7.97
C ARG A 274 21.18 24.63 -6.68
N ALA A 275 20.53 24.43 -5.54
CA ALA A 275 21.02 24.77 -4.20
C ALA A 275 21.33 23.47 -3.45
#